data_AF-A0A0Q6G415-F1
#
_entry.id   AF-A0A0Q6G415-F1
#
_cell.length_a   1.000
_cell.length_b   1.000
_cell.length_c   1.000
_cell.angle_alpha   90.00
_cell.angle_beta   90.00
_cell.angle_gamma   90.00
#
_symmetry.space_group_name_H-M   'P 1'
#
loop_
_entity.id
_entity.type
_entity.pdbx_description
1 polymer ?
#
loop_
_entity_poly.entity_id
_entity_poly.type
_entity_poly.pdbx_seq_one_letter_code
_entity_poly.pdbx_strand_id
1 'polypeptide(L)'
;MVELLRRAAQSEVLGTVESMALVLSETGWTRGLRSGSWSFVADPSWSVESAGHPPSLSIFVRGDDVQQERWTESLHALLNSGQVGPLRRAEPVWSWSRWFAGDVEISVSLSPQSWHGAHRIPAMMQLAVERADAPAEGLAPDPQCARRRAAEGSAIARWYLAGEDTLPDDVVEMLAADDDPSVVTAVQMNEGQRRIVHDEP
;
A
#
# COMPACT_ATOMS: atom_id res chain seq x y z
N MET A 1 14.03 4.39 3.57
CA MET A 1 13.25 3.61 4.55
C MET A 1 13.01 4.35 5.87
N VAL A 2 14.05 4.73 6.63
CA VAL A 2 13.88 5.43 7.94
C VAL A 2 13.02 6.68 7.82
N GLU A 3 13.26 7.51 6.80
CA GLU A 3 12.49 8.73 6.53
C GLU A 3 11.00 8.45 6.33
N LEU A 4 10.68 7.48 5.45
CA LEU A 4 9.31 7.06 5.18
C LEU A 4 8.60 6.60 6.47
N LEU A 5 9.26 5.77 7.27
CA LEU A 5 8.71 5.27 8.53
C LEU A 5 8.46 6.39 9.54
N ARG A 6 9.34 7.39 9.62
CA ARG A 6 9.17 8.53 10.53
C ARG A 6 7.96 9.37 10.14
N ARG A 7 7.80 9.66 8.85
CA ARG A 7 6.64 10.42 8.34
C ARG A 7 5.35 9.61 8.45
N ALA A 8 5.42 8.30 8.27
CA ALA A 8 4.31 7.38 8.57
C ALA A 8 3.88 7.46 10.04
N ALA A 9 4.84 7.40 10.98
CA ALA A 9 4.57 7.52 12.42
C ALA A 9 3.99 8.90 12.83
N GLN A 10 4.16 9.92 11.98
CA GLN A 10 3.56 11.25 12.14
C GLN A 10 2.21 11.40 11.40
N SER A 11 1.65 10.30 10.91
CA SER A 11 0.40 10.24 10.14
C SER A 11 0.42 10.99 8.80
N GLU A 12 1.57 11.50 8.34
CA GLU A 12 1.67 12.26 7.09
C GLU A 12 1.35 11.39 5.87
N VAL A 13 1.69 10.10 5.94
CA VAL A 13 1.48 9.15 4.84
C VAL A 13 0.03 8.66 4.77
N LEU A 14 -0.70 8.66 5.88
CA LEU A 14 -2.08 8.14 5.96
C LEU A 14 -3.15 9.25 5.93
N GLY A 15 -2.76 10.51 5.69
CA GLY A 15 -3.68 11.64 5.65
C GLY A 15 -4.51 11.72 4.37
N THR A 16 -3.85 11.86 3.22
CA THR A 16 -4.46 11.91 1.89
C THR A 16 -3.62 11.14 0.89
N VAL A 17 -4.20 10.76 -0.25
CA VAL A 17 -3.45 10.11 -1.34
C VAL A 17 -2.39 11.02 -1.94
N GLU A 18 -2.63 12.34 -1.96
CA GLU A 18 -1.65 13.35 -2.36
C GLU A 18 -0.46 13.39 -1.40
N SER A 19 -0.72 13.45 -0.09
CA SER A 19 0.33 13.41 0.94
C SER A 19 1.13 12.12 0.88
N MET A 20 0.45 10.98 0.71
CA MET A 20 1.09 9.67 0.56
C MET A 20 2.02 9.64 -0.66
N ALA A 21 1.52 10.04 -1.82
CA ALA A 21 2.27 10.08 -3.07
C ALA A 21 3.48 11.03 -3.00
N LEU A 22 3.32 12.18 -2.34
CA LEU A 22 4.40 13.12 -2.09
C LEU A 22 5.50 12.47 -1.24
N VAL A 23 5.14 11.84 -0.10
CA VAL A 23 6.12 11.19 0.77
C VAL A 23 6.83 10.04 0.05
N LEU A 24 6.10 9.21 -0.70
CA LEU A 24 6.67 8.12 -1.48
C LEU A 24 7.66 8.66 -2.53
N SER A 25 7.29 9.70 -3.27
CA SER A 25 8.17 10.30 -4.27
C SER A 25 9.44 10.89 -3.63
N GLU A 26 9.29 11.66 -2.55
CA GLU A 26 10.42 12.27 -1.82
C GLU A 26 11.34 11.24 -1.15
N THR A 27 10.82 10.04 -0.87
CA THR A 27 11.60 8.93 -0.27
C THR A 27 12.12 7.94 -1.29
N GLY A 28 12.06 8.27 -2.59
CA GLY A 28 12.73 7.55 -3.68
C GLY A 28 11.90 6.45 -4.33
N TRP A 29 10.57 6.48 -4.17
CA TRP A 29 9.66 5.57 -4.85
C TRP A 29 9.13 6.21 -6.14
N THR A 30 8.97 5.40 -7.17
CA THR A 30 8.31 5.81 -8.42
C THR A 30 6.99 5.07 -8.58
N ARG A 31 6.00 5.79 -9.10
CA ARG A 31 4.67 5.26 -9.39
C ARG A 31 4.76 4.16 -10.44
N GLY A 32 4.03 3.06 -10.23
CA GLY A 32 3.82 1.99 -11.20
C GLY A 32 2.65 2.25 -12.14
N LEU A 33 2.35 1.28 -13.01
CA LEU A 33 1.24 1.36 -13.95
C LEU A 33 -0.11 1.06 -13.30
N ARG A 34 -0.12 0.13 -12.34
CA ARG A 34 -1.32 -0.24 -11.58
C ARG A 34 -1.55 0.77 -10.47
N SER A 35 -2.81 1.15 -10.24
CA SER A 35 -3.19 1.95 -9.06
C SER A 35 -2.57 1.40 -7.78
N GLY A 36 -2.09 2.32 -6.93
CA GLY A 36 -1.51 1.99 -5.64
C GLY A 36 -0.14 1.33 -5.68
N SER A 37 0.40 0.96 -6.84
CA SER A 37 1.70 0.30 -6.93
C SER A 37 2.86 1.28 -7.09
N TRP A 38 3.95 1.01 -6.38
CA TRP A 38 5.19 1.77 -6.48
C TRP A 38 6.41 0.86 -6.43
N SER A 39 7.52 1.31 -7.01
CA SER A 39 8.80 0.60 -6.97
C SER A 39 9.90 1.52 -6.47
N PHE A 40 10.83 0.98 -5.69
CA PHE A 40 11.94 1.79 -5.19
C PHE A 40 12.98 2.00 -6.30
N VAL A 41 13.35 3.25 -6.55
CA VAL A 41 14.22 3.60 -7.69
C VAL A 41 15.61 2.98 -7.57
N ALA A 42 16.17 2.93 -6.35
CA ALA A 42 17.52 2.41 -6.14
C ALA A 42 17.59 0.88 -6.11
N ASP A 43 16.46 0.20 -5.84
CA ASP A 43 16.38 -1.26 -5.80
C ASP A 43 14.95 -1.73 -6.12
N PRO A 44 14.66 -2.08 -7.38
CA PRO A 44 13.32 -2.51 -7.82
C PRO A 44 12.82 -3.81 -7.17
N SER A 45 13.63 -4.52 -6.38
CA SER A 45 13.16 -5.67 -5.59
C SER A 45 12.22 -5.26 -4.44
N TRP A 46 12.22 -3.96 -4.11
CA TRP A 46 11.30 -3.35 -3.17
C TRP A 46 10.11 -2.74 -3.90
N SER A 47 8.91 -3.13 -3.49
CA SER A 47 7.67 -2.57 -3.99
C SER A 47 6.78 -2.08 -2.86
N VAL A 48 5.92 -1.11 -3.15
CA VAL A 48 4.81 -0.70 -2.30
C VAL A 48 3.52 -1.04 -2.99
N GLU A 49 2.58 -1.61 -2.26
CA GLU A 49 1.16 -1.58 -2.58
C GLU A 49 0.49 -0.64 -1.59
N SER A 50 -0.34 0.27 -2.08
CA SER A 50 -0.99 1.28 -1.25
C SER A 50 -2.44 1.46 -1.66
N ALA A 51 -3.29 1.80 -0.70
CA ALA A 51 -4.70 2.08 -0.94
C ALA A 51 -4.99 3.54 -0.57
N GLY A 52 -5.95 4.14 -1.29
CA GLY A 52 -6.44 5.48 -0.97
C GLY A 52 -7.63 5.52 -0.02
N HIS A 53 -8.31 4.38 0.18
CA HIS A 53 -9.53 4.32 0.96
C HIS A 53 -9.78 2.94 1.62
N PRO A 54 -9.53 2.80 2.93
CA PRO A 54 -8.80 3.74 3.79
C PRO A 54 -7.33 3.86 3.36
N PRO A 55 -6.65 4.99 3.64
CA PRO A 55 -5.23 5.14 3.36
C PRO A 55 -4.40 4.06 4.07
N SER A 56 -3.63 3.29 3.31
CA SER A 56 -2.69 2.30 3.83
C SER A 56 -1.54 2.09 2.85
N LEU A 57 -0.43 1.54 3.34
CA LEU A 57 0.66 1.07 2.51
C LEU A 57 1.25 -0.22 3.05
N SER A 58 1.71 -1.08 2.14
CA SER A 58 2.45 -2.30 2.42
C SER A 58 3.70 -2.32 1.55
N ILE A 59 4.86 -2.36 2.18
CA ILE A 59 6.15 -2.52 1.53
C ILE A 59 6.51 -4.00 1.50
N PHE A 60 6.89 -4.49 0.33
CA PHE A 60 7.31 -5.86 0.12
C PHE A 60 8.73 -5.92 -0.39
N VAL A 61 9.47 -6.93 0.08
CA VAL A 61 10.74 -7.35 -0.51
C VAL A 61 10.80 -8.87 -0.50
N ARG A 62 11.30 -9.44 -1.59
CA ARG A 62 11.41 -10.89 -1.79
C ARG A 62 12.88 -11.30 -1.88
N GLY A 63 13.21 -12.49 -1.37
CA GLY A 63 14.58 -12.99 -1.43
C GLY A 63 14.72 -14.40 -0.84
N ASP A 64 15.93 -14.73 -0.40
CA ASP A 64 16.19 -15.93 0.40
C ASP A 64 15.93 -15.68 1.90
N ASP A 65 15.74 -16.76 2.65
CA ASP A 65 15.41 -16.69 4.09
C ASP A 65 16.43 -15.88 4.89
N VAL A 66 17.72 -16.12 4.67
CA VAL A 66 18.80 -15.47 5.46
C VAL A 66 18.79 -13.96 5.26
N GLN A 67 18.58 -13.51 4.02
CA GLN A 67 18.48 -12.08 3.74
C GLN A 67 17.23 -11.47 4.37
N GLN A 68 16.08 -12.15 4.26
CA GLN A 68 14.81 -11.63 4.79
C GLN A 68 14.76 -11.60 6.32
N GLU A 69 15.36 -12.59 7.00
CA GLU A 69 15.55 -12.58 8.46
C GLU A 69 16.39 -11.38 8.89
N ARG A 70 17.53 -11.13 8.23
CA ARG A 70 18.40 -9.97 8.55
C ARG A 70 17.69 -8.63 8.35
N TRP A 71 16.89 -8.50 7.29
CA TRP A 71 16.11 -7.27 7.06
C TRP A 71 15.04 -7.09 8.14
N THR A 72 14.33 -8.16 8.49
CA THR A 72 13.31 -8.15 9.53
C THR A 72 13.91 -7.76 10.89
N GLU A 73 15.05 -8.36 11.27
CA GLU A 73 15.77 -8.02 12.49
C GLU A 73 16.26 -6.56 12.50
N SER A 74 16.80 -6.09 11.39
CA SER A 74 17.26 -4.70 11.24
C SER A 74 16.10 -3.71 11.37
N LEU A 75 14.95 -4.05 10.80
CA LEU A 75 13.73 -3.25 10.88
C LEU A 75 13.16 -3.24 12.30
N HIS A 76 13.16 -4.39 13.00
CA HIS A 76 12.80 -4.46 14.41
C HIS A 76 13.72 -3.60 15.27
N ALA A 77 15.04 -3.66 15.06
CA ALA A 77 16.00 -2.85 15.78
C ALA A 77 15.75 -1.35 15.53
N LEU A 78 15.51 -0.96 14.28
CA LEU A 78 15.18 0.41 13.90
C LEU A 78 13.91 0.91 14.62
N LEU A 79 12.81 0.14 14.56
CA LEU A 79 11.54 0.51 15.18
C LEU A 79 11.64 0.61 16.72
N ASN A 80 12.47 -0.23 17.33
CA ASN A 80 12.70 -0.20 18.79
C ASN A 80 13.74 0.84 19.23
N SER A 81 14.52 1.43 18.31
CA SER A 81 15.59 2.38 18.64
C SER A 81 15.10 3.80 18.97
N GLY A 82 13.84 4.12 18.64
CA GLY A 82 13.28 5.48 18.75
C GLY A 82 13.62 6.41 17.59
N GLN A 83 14.41 5.98 16.60
CA GLN A 83 14.75 6.81 15.42
C GLN A 83 13.55 7.15 14.53
N VAL A 84 12.50 6.31 14.57
CA VAL A 84 11.23 6.50 13.84
C VAL A 84 10.25 7.40 14.63
N GLY A 85 10.57 7.72 15.89
CA GLY A 85 9.69 8.44 16.81
C GLY A 85 9.21 7.56 17.96
N PRO A 86 8.32 8.09 18.82
CA PRO A 86 7.80 7.36 19.98
C PRO A 86 6.81 6.27 19.51
N LEU A 87 7.30 5.04 19.43
CA LEU A 87 6.49 3.87 19.09
C LEU A 87 6.17 3.04 20.33
N ARG A 88 4.90 2.69 20.51
CA ARG A 88 4.48 1.72 21.52
C ARG A 88 4.42 0.33 20.91
N ARG A 89 5.31 -0.56 21.31
CA ARG A 89 5.26 -1.98 20.89
C ARG A 89 4.03 -2.65 21.49
N ALA A 90 3.32 -3.40 20.66
CA ALA A 90 2.20 -4.24 21.09
C ALA A 90 2.61 -5.72 21.15
N GLU A 91 1.78 -6.53 21.81
CA GLU A 91 1.96 -7.97 21.77
C GLU A 91 1.85 -8.48 20.33
N PRO A 92 2.77 -9.37 19.91
CA PRO A 92 2.70 -10.00 18.61
C PRO A 92 1.37 -10.75 18.46
N VAL A 93 0.74 -10.61 17.30
CA VAL A 93 -0.42 -11.43 16.94
C VAL A 93 -0.01 -12.32 15.80
N TRP A 94 -0.06 -13.63 16.03
CA TRP A 94 0.50 -14.63 15.12
C TRP A 94 1.98 -14.36 14.81
N SER A 95 2.35 -14.27 13.53
CA SER A 95 3.72 -13.96 13.05
C SER A 95 4.00 -12.46 12.89
N TRP A 96 3.06 -11.59 13.27
CA TRP A 96 3.20 -10.14 13.09
C TRP A 96 3.73 -9.46 14.34
N SER A 97 4.84 -8.74 14.17
CA SER A 97 5.31 -7.76 15.16
C SER A 97 4.67 -6.41 14.90
N ARG A 98 4.22 -5.70 15.95
CA ARG A 98 3.40 -4.50 15.80
C ARG A 98 3.85 -3.36 16.71
N TRP A 99 3.72 -2.14 16.19
CA TRP A 99 4.02 -0.88 16.87
C TRP A 99 2.93 0.15 16.57
N PHE A 100 2.66 1.02 17.54
CA PHE A 100 1.66 2.07 17.42
C PHE A 100 2.28 3.45 17.60
N ALA A 101 1.89 4.39 16.75
CA ALA A 101 2.19 5.82 16.86
C ALA A 101 0.86 6.59 16.76
N GLY A 102 0.21 6.84 17.91
CA GLY A 102 -1.17 7.36 17.90
C GLY A 102 -2.11 6.40 17.19
N ASP A 103 -2.77 6.88 16.13
CA ASP A 103 -3.73 6.13 15.30
C ASP A 103 -3.06 5.39 14.13
N VAL A 104 -1.73 5.32 14.10
CA VAL A 104 -0.96 4.59 13.08
C VAL A 104 -0.48 3.27 13.66
N GLU A 105 -0.81 2.17 12.98
CA GLU A 105 -0.22 0.86 13.21
C GLU A 105 0.89 0.62 12.18
N ILE A 106 2.06 0.23 12.67
CA ILE A 106 3.16 -0.29 11.86
C ILE A 106 3.32 -1.76 12.21
N SER A 107 3.25 -2.64 11.22
CA SER A 107 3.36 -4.08 11.43
C SER A 107 4.36 -4.70 10.47
N VAL A 108 5.09 -5.71 10.96
CA VAL A 108 6.13 -6.41 10.20
C VAL A 108 5.87 -7.91 10.29
N SER A 109 5.87 -8.56 9.14
CA SER A 109 5.83 -10.02 9.04
C SER A 109 6.91 -10.55 8.11
N LEU A 110 7.35 -11.76 8.42
CA LEU A 110 8.24 -12.55 7.60
C LEU A 110 7.52 -13.85 7.22
N SER A 111 7.35 -14.06 5.93
CA SER A 111 6.93 -15.33 5.36
C SER A 111 8.17 -16.07 4.89
N PRO A 112 8.55 -17.19 5.53
CA PRO A 112 9.72 -17.95 5.10
C PRO A 112 9.46 -18.59 3.74
N GLN A 113 10.55 -18.93 3.08
CA GLN A 113 10.52 -19.69 1.85
C GLN A 113 9.78 -21.01 2.05
N SER A 114 8.96 -21.37 1.07
CA SER A 114 8.23 -22.63 1.07
C SER A 114 8.23 -23.28 -0.31
N TRP A 115 7.84 -24.55 -0.35
CA TRP A 115 7.69 -25.33 -1.57
C TRP A 115 6.23 -25.68 -1.75
N HIS A 116 5.69 -25.42 -2.94
CA HIS A 116 4.35 -25.83 -3.34
C HIS A 116 4.47 -26.74 -4.57
N GLY A 117 4.44 -28.06 -4.32
CA GLY A 117 4.79 -29.06 -5.33
C GLY A 117 6.22 -28.86 -5.83
N ALA A 118 6.39 -28.66 -7.13
CA ALA A 118 7.68 -28.41 -7.77
C ALA A 118 8.10 -26.92 -7.74
N HIS A 119 7.26 -26.02 -7.23
CA HIS A 119 7.51 -24.59 -7.26
C HIS A 119 8.04 -24.09 -5.93
N ARG A 120 9.18 -23.38 -5.97
CA ARG A 120 9.74 -22.67 -4.83
C ARG A 120 9.09 -21.29 -4.72
N ILE A 121 8.47 -21.02 -3.58
CA ILE A 121 7.95 -19.70 -3.21
C ILE A 121 9.05 -19.02 -2.40
N PRO A 122 9.59 -17.86 -2.85
CA PRO A 122 10.65 -17.17 -2.14
C PRO A 122 10.19 -16.63 -0.79
N ALA A 123 11.14 -16.41 0.11
CA ALA A 123 10.86 -15.71 1.36
C ALA A 123 10.42 -14.27 1.05
N MET A 124 9.51 -13.74 1.87
CA MET A 124 8.96 -12.41 1.70
C MET A 124 8.82 -11.72 3.05
N MET A 125 9.37 -10.51 3.15
CA MET A 125 9.09 -9.61 4.26
C MET A 125 8.01 -8.62 3.81
N GLN A 126 7.02 -8.41 4.67
CA GLN A 126 6.03 -7.34 4.52
C GLN A 126 6.13 -6.38 5.70
N LEU A 127 6.18 -5.09 5.40
CA LEU A 127 6.05 -3.99 6.35
C LEU A 127 4.78 -3.21 5.98
N ALA A 128 3.76 -3.30 6.82
CA ALA A 128 2.51 -2.57 6.62
C ALA A 128 2.44 -1.34 7.53
N VAL A 129 1.85 -0.27 7.02
CA VAL A 129 1.49 0.94 7.76
C VAL A 129 0.03 1.24 7.46
N GLU A 130 -0.78 1.20 8.51
CA GLU A 130 -2.23 1.25 8.44
C GLU A 130 -2.78 2.18 9.51
N ARG A 131 -4.02 2.63 9.31
CA ARG A 131 -4.75 3.32 10.36
C ARG A 131 -5.31 2.31 11.34
N ALA A 132 -5.06 2.50 12.63
CA ALA A 132 -5.53 1.62 13.70
C ALA A 132 -7.07 1.64 13.85
N ASP A 133 -7.75 2.65 13.30
CA ASP A 133 -9.21 2.79 13.31
C ASP A 133 -9.87 2.32 12.00
N ALA A 134 -9.09 1.89 11.00
CA ALA A 134 -9.62 1.36 9.76
C ALA A 134 -10.11 -0.09 9.94
N PRO A 135 -11.29 -0.45 9.42
CA PRO A 135 -11.74 -1.84 9.40
C PRO A 135 -10.86 -2.68 8.48
N ALA A 136 -10.64 -3.95 8.86
CA ALA A 136 -9.82 -4.89 8.09
C ALA A 136 -10.43 -5.22 6.73
N GLU A 137 -11.77 -5.21 6.64
CA GLU A 137 -12.51 -5.42 5.39
C GLU A 137 -12.50 -4.20 4.46
N GLY A 138 -11.92 -3.08 4.90
CA GLY A 138 -11.99 -1.80 4.20
C GLY A 138 -13.29 -1.04 4.44
N LEU A 139 -13.35 0.18 3.90
CA LEU A 139 -14.52 1.04 4.03
C LEU A 139 -15.58 0.65 2.99
N ALA A 140 -16.85 0.80 3.36
CA ALA A 140 -17.94 0.56 2.43
C ALA A 140 -17.81 1.48 1.19
N PRO A 141 -18.17 1.00 -0.01
CA PRO A 141 -18.11 1.81 -1.22
C PRO A 141 -18.96 3.09 -1.07
N ASP A 142 -18.42 4.21 -1.53
CA ASP A 142 -19.13 5.49 -1.60
C ASP A 142 -19.18 6.01 -3.06
N PRO A 143 -20.23 5.63 -3.82
CA PRO A 143 -20.39 6.05 -5.21
C PRO A 143 -20.45 7.57 -5.41
N GLN A 144 -20.91 8.34 -4.42
CA GLN A 144 -20.99 9.79 -4.53
C GLN A 144 -19.61 10.43 -4.34
N CYS A 145 -18.83 9.92 -3.39
CA CYS A 145 -17.44 10.32 -3.22
C CYS A 145 -16.61 9.94 -4.45
N ALA A 146 -16.81 8.73 -5.00
CA ALA A 146 -16.13 8.27 -6.21
C ALA A 146 -16.39 9.21 -7.40
N ARG A 147 -17.66 9.54 -7.68
CA ARG A 147 -18.02 10.51 -8.75
C ARG A 147 -17.36 11.87 -8.55
N ARG A 148 -17.37 12.38 -7.32
CA ARG A 148 -16.74 13.67 -7.00
C ARG A 148 -15.24 13.64 -7.21
N ARG A 149 -14.56 12.57 -6.77
CA ARG A 149 -13.11 12.39 -6.99
C ARG A 149 -12.77 12.23 -8.47
N ALA A 150 -13.60 11.54 -9.24
CA ALA A 150 -13.40 11.42 -10.68
C ALA A 150 -13.52 12.78 -11.40
N ALA A 151 -14.48 13.61 -11.00
CA ALA A 151 -14.70 14.91 -11.62
C ALA A 151 -13.72 16.01 -11.15
N GLU A 152 -13.40 16.05 -9.85
CA GLU A 152 -12.72 17.18 -9.21
C GLU A 152 -11.39 16.81 -8.55
N GLY A 153 -11.12 15.51 -8.40
CA GLY A 153 -9.92 15.01 -7.73
C GLY A 153 -8.65 15.33 -8.51
N SER A 154 -7.52 15.36 -7.80
CA SER A 154 -6.21 15.45 -8.44
C SER A 154 -5.95 14.23 -9.34
N ALA A 155 -4.99 14.34 -10.27
CA ALA A 155 -4.61 13.20 -11.11
C ALA A 155 -4.16 11.98 -10.29
N ILE A 156 -3.51 12.19 -9.14
CA ILE A 156 -3.13 11.10 -8.24
C ILE A 156 -4.33 10.49 -7.53
N ALA A 157 -5.31 11.29 -7.09
CA ALA A 157 -6.54 10.78 -6.50
C ALA A 157 -7.35 9.95 -7.50
N ARG A 158 -7.43 10.40 -8.75
CA ARG A 158 -8.09 9.65 -9.84
C ARG A 158 -7.33 8.38 -10.20
N TRP A 159 -6.00 8.41 -10.15
CA TRP A 159 -5.17 7.22 -10.34
C TRP A 159 -5.41 6.16 -9.24
N TYR A 160 -5.51 6.56 -7.98
CA TYR A 160 -5.90 5.65 -6.90
C TYR A 160 -7.31 5.10 -7.11
N LEU A 161 -8.27 6.00 -7.41
CA LEU A 161 -9.66 5.65 -7.66
C LEU A 161 -9.80 4.60 -8.77
N ALA A 162 -9.03 4.72 -9.86
CA ALA A 162 -9.06 3.79 -11.00
C ALA A 162 -8.79 2.31 -10.64
N GLY A 163 -8.16 2.05 -9.48
CA GLY A 163 -7.92 0.72 -8.94
C GLY A 163 -9.00 0.19 -8.01
N GLU A 164 -10.07 0.94 -7.74
CA GLU A 164 -11.18 0.44 -6.93
C GLU A 164 -12.05 -0.54 -7.74
N ASP A 165 -12.43 -1.65 -7.08
CA ASP A 165 -13.09 -2.77 -7.74
C ASP A 165 -14.61 -2.62 -7.87
N THR A 166 -15.20 -1.76 -7.05
CA THR A 166 -16.67 -1.61 -6.93
C THR A 166 -17.17 -0.26 -7.47
N LEU A 167 -16.41 0.33 -8.39
CA LEU A 167 -16.77 1.62 -9.00
C LEU A 167 -18.04 1.52 -9.84
N PRO A 168 -18.90 2.55 -9.81
CA PRO A 168 -19.98 2.69 -10.78
C PRO A 168 -19.46 2.79 -12.22
N ASP A 169 -20.19 2.22 -13.18
CA ASP A 169 -19.82 2.25 -14.61
C ASP A 169 -19.56 3.67 -15.12
N ASP A 170 -20.38 4.65 -14.72
CA ASP A 170 -20.23 6.04 -15.12
C ASP A 170 -18.91 6.67 -14.63
N VAL A 171 -18.39 6.20 -13.49
CA VAL A 171 -17.07 6.61 -12.98
C VAL A 171 -15.97 5.93 -13.77
N VAL A 172 -16.11 4.64 -14.10
CA VAL A 172 -15.13 3.90 -14.90
C VAL A 172 -15.01 4.51 -16.30
N GLU A 173 -16.13 4.85 -16.94
CA GLU A 173 -16.16 5.53 -18.24
C GLU A 173 -15.46 6.89 -18.18
N MET A 174 -15.69 7.66 -17.11
CA MET A 174 -15.02 8.95 -16.91
C MET A 174 -13.51 8.80 -16.77
N LEU A 175 -13.03 7.84 -15.98
CA LEU A 175 -11.60 7.59 -15.77
C LEU A 175 -10.93 6.96 -17.00
N ALA A 176 -11.66 6.19 -17.81
CA ALA A 176 -11.16 5.64 -19.07
C ALA A 176 -10.93 6.72 -20.13
N ALA A 177 -11.63 7.85 -20.02
CA ALA A 177 -11.51 9.03 -20.88
C ALA A 177 -10.68 10.17 -20.24
N ASP A 178 -9.95 9.89 -19.15
CA ASP A 178 -9.15 10.89 -18.43
C ASP A 178 -8.01 11.47 -19.29
N ASP A 179 -7.71 12.75 -19.09
CA ASP A 179 -6.61 13.44 -19.77
C ASP A 179 -5.23 12.96 -19.30
N ASP A 180 -5.10 12.38 -18.09
CA ASP A 180 -3.85 11.76 -17.62
C ASP A 180 -3.75 10.30 -18.11
N PRO A 181 -2.78 9.97 -18.99
CA PRO A 181 -2.60 8.60 -19.49
C PRO A 181 -2.35 7.56 -18.40
N SER A 182 -1.83 7.98 -17.25
CA SER A 182 -1.56 7.10 -16.11
C SER A 182 -2.86 6.64 -15.45
N VAL A 183 -3.88 7.50 -15.40
CA VAL A 183 -5.22 7.16 -14.91
C VAL A 183 -5.85 6.14 -15.85
N VAL A 184 -5.84 6.43 -17.16
CA VAL A 184 -6.37 5.52 -18.19
C VAL A 184 -5.68 4.15 -18.13
N THR A 185 -4.35 4.13 -17.97
CA THR A 185 -3.58 2.88 -17.85
C THR A 185 -3.97 2.10 -16.59
N ALA A 186 -4.16 2.79 -15.46
CA ALA A 186 -4.59 2.15 -14.22
C ALA A 186 -5.99 1.53 -14.34
N VAL A 187 -6.92 2.21 -15.03
CA VAL A 187 -8.24 1.66 -15.35
C VAL A 187 -8.09 0.35 -16.12
N GLN A 188 -7.31 0.34 -17.20
CA GLN A 188 -7.10 -0.85 -18.04
C GLN A 188 -6.49 -2.01 -17.24
N MET A 189 -5.50 -1.72 -16.40
CA MET A 189 -4.85 -2.74 -15.56
C MET A 189 -5.79 -3.36 -14.53
N ASN A 190 -6.85 -2.65 -14.11
CA ASN A 190 -7.82 -3.16 -13.14
C ASN A 190 -9.04 -3.85 -13.76
N GLU A 191 -9.20 -3.85 -15.08
CA GLU A 191 -10.38 -4.44 -15.74
C GLU A 191 -10.60 -5.91 -15.38
N GLY A 192 -9.51 -6.70 -15.31
CA GLY A 192 -9.60 -8.12 -14.99
C GLY A 192 -10.16 -8.37 -13.58
N GLN A 193 -9.71 -7.58 -12.61
CA GLN A 193 -10.16 -7.68 -11.22
C GLN A 193 -11.63 -7.25 -11.08
N ARG A 194 -12.03 -6.13 -11.71
CA ARG A 194 -13.42 -5.68 -11.72
C ARG A 194 -14.38 -6.72 -12.28
N ARG A 195 -14.03 -7.37 -13.40
CA ARG A 195 -14.88 -8.42 -13.98
C ARG A 195 -15.13 -9.57 -13.00
N ILE A 196 -14.10 -10.01 -12.26
CA ILE A 196 -14.25 -11.06 -11.25
C ILE A 196 -15.27 -10.64 -10.18
N VAL A 197 -15.16 -9.41 -9.66
CA VAL A 197 -16.05 -8.91 -8.60
C VAL A 197 -17.49 -8.71 -9.09
N HIS A 198 -17.69 -8.34 -10.36
CA HIS A 198 -19.03 -8.15 -10.94
C HIS A 198 -19.67 -9.43 -11.50
N ASP A 199 -18.89 -10.46 -11.83
CA ASP A 199 -19.35 -11.74 -12.37
C ASP A 199 -19.58 -12.81 -11.28
N GLU A 200 -19.28 -12.54 -10.00
CA GLU A 200 -19.67 -13.42 -8.89
C GLU A 200 -21.21 -13.35 -8.65
N PRO A 201 -21.93 -14.48 -8.75
CA PRO A 201 -23.40 -14.53 -8.65
C PRO A 201 -23.95 -14.43 -7.22
#